data_AF-A0A0G4LUR3-F1
#
_entry.id   AF-A0A0G4LUR3-F1
#
_cell.length_a   1.000
_cell.length_b   1.000
_cell.length_c   1.000
_cell.angle_alpha   90.00
_cell.angle_beta   90.00
_cell.angle_gamma   90.00
#
_symmetry.space_group_name_H-M   'P 1'
#
loop_
_entity.id
_entity.type
_entity.pdbx_description
1 polymer ?
#
loop_
_entity_poly.entity_id
_entity_poly.type
_entity_poly.pdbx_seq_one_letter_code
_entity_poly.pdbx_strand_id
1 'polypeptide(L)'
;MLRNTAKNAASVASTARAAVTELTQYPKAGEKLHGFTLLRSKHVPELKLTALHLQHDKTGADYLHIARDDSNNVFSIGFKTNPPDD
;
A
#
# COMPACT_ATOMS: atom_id res chain seq x y z
N MET A 1 -47.05 -6.16 -24.14
CA MET A 1 -45.64 -6.55 -23.89
C MET A 1 -44.75 -5.56 -24.62
N LEU A 2 -44.09 -4.66 -23.90
CA LEU A 2 -43.35 -3.52 -24.47
C LEU A 2 -41.94 -3.92 -24.93
N ARG A 3 -41.49 -3.19 -25.95
CA ARG A 3 -40.31 -3.41 -26.79
C ARG A 3 -39.01 -3.11 -26.02
N ASN A 4 -38.01 -3.95 -26.23
CA ASN A 4 -36.63 -3.76 -25.81
C ASN A 4 -35.98 -2.66 -26.69
N THR A 5 -35.59 -1.52 -26.11
CA THR A 5 -34.84 -0.46 -26.79
C THR A 5 -33.40 -0.43 -26.30
N ALA A 6 -32.50 -0.73 -27.23
CA ALA A 6 -31.06 -0.60 -27.08
C ALA A 6 -30.61 0.87 -26.96
N LYS A 7 -29.37 1.02 -26.46
CA LYS A 7 -28.35 2.05 -26.76
C LYS A 7 -27.98 3.00 -25.61
N ASN A 8 -26.82 2.67 -25.04
CA ASN A 8 -25.70 3.56 -24.69
C ASN A 8 -26.00 4.99 -24.23
N ALA A 9 -25.76 5.22 -22.94
CA ALA A 9 -25.07 6.42 -22.50
C ALA A 9 -23.68 6.00 -21.99
N ALA A 10 -22.67 6.16 -22.84
CA ALA A 10 -21.28 6.17 -22.43
C ALA A 10 -21.06 7.39 -21.54
N SER A 11 -20.83 7.20 -20.24
CA SER A 11 -20.24 8.19 -19.33
C SER A 11 -20.29 7.67 -17.89
N VAL A 12 -19.25 6.97 -17.46
CA VAL A 12 -18.62 7.12 -16.13
C VAL A 12 -17.28 6.38 -16.18
N ALA A 13 -16.35 6.89 -16.99
CA ALA A 13 -14.94 6.64 -16.69
C ALA A 13 -14.62 7.39 -15.39
N SER A 14 -13.97 6.72 -14.44
CA SER A 14 -13.54 7.22 -13.11
C SER A 14 -14.56 7.14 -11.96
N THR A 15 -15.00 5.94 -11.60
CA THR A 15 -15.59 5.67 -10.27
C THR A 15 -14.90 4.46 -9.63
N ALA A 16 -13.68 4.69 -9.13
CA ALA A 16 -13.05 4.03 -7.98
C ALA A 16 -11.53 4.26 -8.07
N ARG A 17 -11.10 5.51 -7.94
CA ARG A 17 -9.77 5.75 -7.35
C ARG A 17 -9.98 5.50 -5.86
N ALA A 18 -10.11 4.22 -5.49
CA ALA A 18 -10.17 3.80 -4.11
C ALA A 18 -8.96 4.47 -3.46
N ALA A 19 -9.17 5.35 -2.47
CA ALA A 19 -8.11 6.24 -2.04
C ALA A 19 -6.95 5.34 -1.58
N VAL A 20 -5.80 5.46 -2.24
CA VAL A 20 -4.63 4.56 -2.04
C VAL A 20 -4.21 4.51 -0.56
N THR A 21 -4.73 5.43 0.24
CA THR A 21 -4.50 5.54 1.67
C THR A 21 -5.52 4.81 2.55
N GLU A 22 -6.61 4.25 2.04
CA GLU A 22 -7.57 3.54 2.90
C GLU A 22 -7.01 2.24 3.44
N LEU A 23 -7.08 2.04 4.76
CA LEU A 23 -6.57 0.83 5.43
C LEU A 23 -7.28 -0.45 4.98
N THR A 24 -8.54 -0.36 4.54
CA THR A 24 -9.34 -1.52 4.10
C THR A 24 -8.84 -2.18 2.82
N GLN A 25 -8.01 -1.48 2.05
CA GLN A 25 -7.39 -1.99 0.83
C GLN A 25 -6.10 -2.77 1.11
N TYR A 26 -5.60 -2.71 2.35
CA TYR A 26 -4.36 -3.34 2.74
C TYR A 26 -4.59 -4.62 3.56
N PRO A 27 -3.61 -5.54 3.53
CA PRO A 27 -3.57 -6.71 4.40
C PRO A 27 -3.77 -6.36 5.87
N LYS A 28 -4.27 -7.31 6.65
CA LYS A 28 -4.44 -7.12 8.10
C LYS A 28 -3.15 -7.47 8.85
N ALA A 29 -2.97 -6.89 10.03
CA ALA A 29 -1.86 -7.26 10.90
C ALA A 29 -1.89 -8.79 11.17
N GLY A 30 -0.72 -9.42 11.08
CA GLY A 30 -0.53 -10.87 11.15
C GLY A 30 -0.62 -11.60 9.79
N GLU A 31 -1.08 -10.93 8.73
CA GLU A 31 -1.14 -11.53 7.40
C GLU A 31 0.26 -11.69 6.77
N LYS A 32 0.44 -12.79 6.03
CA LYS A 32 1.70 -13.17 5.40
C LYS A 32 1.69 -12.90 3.90
N LEU A 33 2.77 -12.30 3.41
CA LEU A 33 2.93 -11.87 2.02
C LEU A 33 4.35 -12.16 1.58
N HIS A 34 4.54 -13.13 0.69
CA HIS A 34 5.85 -13.41 0.06
C HIS A 34 7.02 -13.53 1.05
N GLY A 35 6.81 -14.14 2.22
CA GLY A 35 7.83 -14.29 3.27
C GLY A 35 7.95 -13.12 4.23
N PHE A 36 7.07 -12.12 4.16
CA PHE A 36 6.92 -11.05 5.14
C PHE A 36 5.64 -11.21 5.92
N THR A 37 5.65 -10.79 7.18
CA THR A 37 4.43 -10.64 8.00
C THR A 37 4.16 -9.17 8.23
N LEU A 38 2.92 -8.72 7.99
CA LEU A 38 2.51 -7.36 8.32
C LEU A 38 2.36 -7.23 9.84
N LEU A 39 3.15 -6.36 10.46
CA LEU A 39 3.10 -6.14 11.90
C LEU A 39 2.05 -5.10 12.29
N ARG A 40 2.01 -3.99 11.54
CA ARG A 40 1.04 -2.91 11.77
C ARG A 40 0.84 -2.06 10.52
N SER A 41 -0.33 -1.45 10.43
CA SER A 41 -0.65 -0.42 9.45
C SER A 41 -1.14 0.84 10.17
N LYS A 42 -0.81 2.02 9.63
CA LYS A 42 -1.25 3.31 10.17
C LYS A 42 -1.56 4.28 9.04
N HIS A 43 -2.79 4.77 9.03
CA HIS A 43 -3.16 5.91 8.19
C HIS A 43 -2.63 7.20 8.82
N VAL A 44 -2.04 8.08 8.01
CA VAL A 44 -1.45 9.36 8.43
C VAL A 44 -2.07 10.47 7.56
N PRO A 45 -3.24 11.01 7.95
CA PRO A 45 -4.00 11.97 7.15
C PRO A 45 -3.22 13.24 6.79
N GLU A 46 -2.44 13.75 7.73
CA GLU A 46 -1.63 14.97 7.57
C GLU A 46 -0.57 14.83 6.46
N LEU A 47 -0.12 13.61 6.18
CA LEU A 47 0.80 13.29 5.09
C LEU A 47 0.11 12.65 3.87
N LYS A 48 -1.21 12.45 3.93
CA LYS A 48 -2.02 11.77 2.90
C LYS A 48 -1.39 10.44 2.46
N LEU A 49 -0.98 9.64 3.44
CA LEU A 49 -0.35 8.34 3.20
C LEU A 49 -0.85 7.28 4.19
N THR A 50 -0.56 6.03 3.87
CA THR A 50 -0.68 4.91 4.80
C THR A 50 0.64 4.18 4.88
N ALA A 51 1.15 4.00 6.11
CA ALA A 51 2.38 3.30 6.38
C ALA A 51 2.07 1.86 6.78
N LEU A 52 2.74 0.90 6.15
CA LEU A 52 2.70 -0.52 6.50
C LEU A 52 4.07 -0.95 6.96
N HIS A 53 4.16 -1.46 8.17
CA HIS A 53 5.39 -2.01 8.73
C HIS A 53 5.34 -3.53 8.65
N LEU A 54 6.20 -4.11 7.84
CA LEU A 54 6.34 -5.54 7.65
C LEU A 54 7.71 -5.99 8.15
N GLN A 55 7.81 -7.27 8.48
CA GLN A 55 9.08 -7.92 8.83
C GLN A 55 9.25 -9.19 8.00
N HIS A 56 10.44 -9.41 7.45
CA HIS A 56 10.78 -10.63 6.73
C HIS A 56 10.93 -11.80 7.71
N ASP A 57 10.15 -12.86 7.52
CA ASP A 57 10.02 -13.99 8.44
C ASP A 57 11.35 -14.72 8.67
N LYS A 58 12.20 -14.81 7.64
CA LYS A 58 13.44 -15.59 7.71
C LYS A 58 14.63 -14.80 8.26
N THR A 59 14.74 -13.52 7.91
CA THR A 59 15.93 -12.70 8.24
C THR A 59 15.68 -11.68 9.34
N GLY A 60 14.41 -11.44 9.70
CA GLY A 60 14.03 -10.37 10.61
C GLY A 60 14.15 -8.95 10.03
N ALA A 61 14.44 -8.82 8.73
CA ALA A 61 14.62 -7.51 8.09
C ALA A 61 13.33 -6.68 8.15
N ASP A 62 13.45 -5.43 8.60
CA ASP A 62 12.35 -4.47 8.63
C ASP A 62 12.06 -3.90 7.24
N TYR A 63 10.77 -3.77 6.92
CA TYR A 63 10.28 -3.17 5.69
C TYR A 63 9.19 -2.14 6.01
N LEU A 64 9.33 -0.94 5.45
CA LEU A 64 8.33 0.11 5.57
C LEU A 64 7.77 0.46 4.18
N HIS A 65 6.53 0.08 3.92
CA HIS A 65 5.81 0.51 2.72
C HIS A 65 5.06 1.81 3.00
N ILE A 66 5.21 2.80 2.13
CA ILE A 66 4.48 4.06 2.17
C ILE A 66 3.54 4.09 0.97
N ALA A 67 2.26 3.89 1.23
CA ALA A 67 1.21 3.96 0.24
C ALA A 67 0.69 5.39 0.10
N ARG A 68 0.76 5.94 -1.12
CA ARG A 68 0.29 7.28 -1.46
C ARG A 68 -0.14 7.31 -2.94
N ASP A 69 -1.09 8.17 -3.28
CA ASP A 69 -1.43 8.47 -4.68
C ASP A 69 -0.38 9.41 -5.29
N ASP A 70 0.81 8.86 -5.55
CA ASP A 70 1.94 9.52 -6.21
C ASP A 70 2.57 8.52 -7.20
N SER A 71 2.72 8.92 -8.46
CA SER A 71 3.29 8.07 -9.51
C SER A 71 4.80 7.94 -9.42
N ASN A 72 5.48 8.86 -8.73
CA ASN A 72 6.93 8.84 -8.57
C ASN A 72 7.34 7.90 -7.43
N ASN A 73 7.44 6.62 -7.76
CA ASN A 73 7.80 5.58 -6.81
C ASN A 73 9.30 5.59 -6.48
N VAL A 74 9.64 5.28 -5.24
CA VAL A 74 11.02 5.19 -4.77
C VAL A 74 11.22 3.92 -3.94
N PHE A 75 12.43 3.38 -3.99
CA PHE A 75 12.88 2.28 -3.16
C PHE A 75 14.26 2.60 -2.59
N SER A 76 14.48 2.26 -1.32
CA SER A 76 15.75 2.44 -0.62
C SER A 76 16.00 1.30 0.35
N ILE A 77 17.27 0.95 0.54
CA ILE A 77 17.73 -0.01 1.55
C ILE A 77 18.84 0.62 2.38
N GLY A 78 18.76 0.48 3.70
CA GLY A 78 19.74 1.00 4.64
C GLY A 78 20.37 -0.14 5.44
N PHE A 79 21.69 -0.13 5.54
CA PHE A 79 22.44 -1.02 6.44
C PHE A 79 23.04 -0.21 7.56
N LYS A 80 22.98 -0.72 8.80
CA LYS A 80 23.68 -0.10 9.92
C LYS A 80 25.18 -0.36 9.76
N THR A 81 25.93 0.66 9.35
CA THR A 81 27.38 0.62 9.16
C THR A 81 28.05 1.47 10.23
N ASN A 82 28.15 0.94 11.46
CA ASN A 82 28.89 1.61 12.51
C ASN A 82 30.36 1.75 12.05
N PRO A 83 30.94 2.97 12.07
CA PRO A 83 32.37 3.12 11.76
C PRO A 83 33.19 2.36 12.81
N PRO A 84 34.38 1.87 12.44
CA PRO A 84 35.33 1.36 13.42
C PRO A 84 35.88 2.53 14.26
N ASP A 85 36.34 2.23 15.46
CA ASP A 85 36.77 3.24 16.46
C ASP A 85 38.20 3.77 16.23
N ASP A 86 38.85 3.48 15.09
CA ASP A 86 40.28 3.72 14.82
C ASP A 86 40.60 4.88 13.84
#